data_AF-A0A1H6K154-F1
#
_entry.id   AF-A0A1H6K154-F1
#
_cell.length_a   1.000
_cell.length_b   1.000
_cell.length_c   1.000
_cell.angle_alpha   90.00
_cell.angle_beta   90.00
_cell.angle_gamma   90.00
#
_symmetry.space_group_name_H-M   'P 1'
#
loop_
_entity.id
_entity.type
_entity.pdbx_description
1 polymer ?
#
loop_
_entity_poly.entity_id
_entity_poly.type
_entity_poly.pdbx_seq_one_letter_code
_entity_poly.pdbx_strand_id
1 'polypeptide(L)'
;MADLIRLLDDACNAMIAGDSQGCESFLERFRARVEHESLDAAARAECGRRLERLRGLAGAAAEGLDASRDWLRELSAVLGGLDVYDRSGRQRVVTDLPARAERF
;
A
#
# COMPACT_ATOMS: atom_id res chain seq x y z
N MET A 1 22.61 -2.05 -22.28
CA MET A 1 21.59 -3.13 -22.34
C MET A 1 21.42 -3.90 -21.03
N ALA A 2 22.38 -4.73 -20.58
CA ALA A 2 22.25 -5.48 -19.31
C ALA A 2 21.98 -4.58 -18.09
N ASP A 3 22.58 -3.38 -18.09
CA ASP A 3 22.35 -2.36 -17.05
C ASP A 3 20.90 -1.85 -16.97
N LEU A 4 20.19 -1.75 -18.09
CA LEU A 4 18.80 -1.26 -18.11
C LEU A 4 17.84 -2.29 -17.52
N ILE A 5 18.05 -3.56 -17.87
CA ILE A 5 17.30 -4.68 -17.30
C ILE A 5 17.54 -4.74 -15.79
N ARG A 6 18.79 -4.57 -15.36
CA ARG A 6 19.14 -4.53 -13.94
C ARG A 6 18.45 -3.40 -13.19
N LEU A 7 18.36 -2.20 -13.76
CA LEU A 7 17.63 -1.08 -13.15
C LEU A 7 16.14 -1.42 -12.93
N LEU A 8 15.50 -2.11 -13.89
CA LEU A 8 14.10 -2.51 -13.74
C LEU A 8 13.91 -3.67 -12.76
N ASP A 9 14.85 -4.61 -12.70
CA ASP A 9 14.85 -5.68 -11.70
C ASP A 9 15.06 -5.10 -10.29
N ASP A 10 15.97 -4.13 -10.13
CA ASP A 10 16.20 -3.40 -8.88
C ASP A 10 14.94 -2.60 -8.47
N ALA A 11 14.25 -1.96 -9.41
CA ALA A 11 12.96 -1.30 -9.15
C ALA A 11 11.88 -2.28 -8.66
N CYS A 12 11.78 -3.47 -9.28
CA CYS A 12 10.86 -4.51 -8.81
C CYS A 12 11.20 -4.96 -7.38
N ASN A 13 12.49 -5.14 -7.07
CA ASN A 13 12.93 -5.55 -5.74
C ASN A 13 12.66 -4.48 -4.69
N ALA A 14 12.86 -3.20 -5.02
CA ALA A 14 12.50 -2.08 -4.15
C ALA A 14 10.99 -2.05 -3.86
N MET A 15 10.15 -2.25 -4.88
CA MET A 15 8.69 -2.34 -4.70
C MET A 15 8.30 -3.51 -3.79
N ILE A 16 8.91 -4.68 -3.96
CA ILE A 16 8.67 -5.85 -3.09
C ILE A 16 9.09 -5.57 -1.64
N ALA A 17 10.17 -4.83 -1.45
CA ALA A 17 10.65 -4.42 -0.13
C ALA A 17 9.82 -3.28 0.50
N GLY A 18 8.84 -2.72 -0.22
CA GLY A 18 8.07 -1.55 0.21
C GLY A 18 8.84 -0.22 0.11
N ASP A 19 10.01 -0.21 -0.53
CA ASP A 19 10.82 0.97 -0.77
C ASP A 19 10.34 1.71 -2.03
N SER A 20 9.29 2.52 -1.86
CA SER A 20 8.71 3.33 -2.94
C SER A 20 9.67 4.38 -3.49
N GLN A 21 10.49 5.00 -2.64
CA GLN A 21 11.44 6.03 -3.04
C GLN A 21 12.61 5.43 -3.84
N GLY A 22 13.13 4.27 -3.41
CA GLY A 22 14.14 3.53 -4.16
C GLY A 22 13.62 3.07 -5.52
N CYS A 23 12.38 2.57 -5.57
CA CYS A 23 11.72 2.18 -6.82
C CYS A 23 11.65 3.35 -7.81
N GLU A 24 11.21 4.53 -7.37
CA GLU A 24 11.15 5.75 -8.19
C GLU A 24 12.55 6.14 -8.70
N SER A 25 13.55 6.15 -7.83
CA SER A 25 14.93 6.47 -8.21
C SER A 25 15.46 5.56 -9.32
N PHE A 26 15.18 4.25 -9.25
CA PHE A 26 15.60 3.32 -10.31
C PHE A 26 14.86 3.57 -11.63
N LEU A 27 13.58 3.89 -11.59
CA LEU A 27 12.79 4.23 -12.78
C LEU A 27 13.26 5.52 -13.45
N GLU A 28 13.59 6.56 -12.68
CA GLU A 28 14.15 7.80 -13.22
C GLU A 28 15.48 7.56 -13.92
N ARG A 29 16.36 6.77 -13.31
CA ARG A 29 17.65 6.38 -13.90
C ARG A 29 17.45 5.55 -15.16
N PHE A 30 16.46 4.66 -15.18
CA PHE A 30 16.09 3.92 -16.38
C PHE A 30 15.63 4.88 -17.49
N ARG A 31 14.71 5.81 -17.18
CA ARG A 31 14.17 6.80 -18.13
C ARG A 31 15.29 7.63 -18.76
N ALA A 32 16.15 8.24 -17.94
CA ALA A 32 17.27 9.05 -18.41
C ALA A 32 18.21 8.28 -19.34
N ARG A 33 18.35 6.97 -19.12
CA ARG A 33 19.26 6.14 -19.90
C ARG A 33 18.67 5.66 -21.22
N VAL A 34 17.37 5.35 -21.26
CA VAL A 34 16.67 5.00 -22.52
C VAL A 34 16.45 6.20 -23.45
N GLU A 35 16.49 7.43 -22.93
CA GLU A 35 16.46 8.66 -23.75
C GLU A 35 17.73 8.82 -24.59
N HIS A 36 18.85 8.26 -24.15
CA HIS A 36 20.16 8.37 -24.82
C HIS A 36 20.64 7.07 -25.49
N GLU A 37 20.04 5.92 -25.15
CA GLU A 37 20.41 4.60 -25.70
C GLU A 37 19.35 4.07 -26.67
N SER A 38 19.77 3.67 -27.89
CA SER A 38 18.89 2.95 -28.81
C SER A 38 18.73 1.49 -28.39
N LEU A 39 17.49 1.09 -28.10
CA LEU A 39 17.14 -0.28 -27.74
C LEU A 39 16.88 -1.14 -28.98
N ASP A 40 17.49 -2.32 -29.04
CA ASP A 40 17.09 -3.35 -29.99
C ASP A 40 15.73 -3.97 -29.60
N ALA A 41 15.17 -4.78 -30.51
CA ALA A 41 13.86 -5.38 -30.32
C ALA A 41 13.81 -6.34 -29.10
N ALA A 42 14.91 -7.08 -28.85
CA ALA A 42 14.98 -8.04 -27.76
C ALA A 42 14.99 -7.36 -26.39
N ALA A 43 15.82 -6.32 -26.22
CA ALA A 43 15.88 -5.51 -25.01
C ALA A 43 14.59 -4.74 -24.78
N ARG A 44 13.95 -4.23 -25.83
CA ARG A 44 12.64 -3.58 -25.70
C ARG A 44 11.58 -4.55 -25.16
N ALA A 45 11.51 -5.76 -25.70
CA ALA A 45 10.59 -6.79 -25.23
C ALA A 45 10.87 -7.18 -23.77
N GLU A 46 12.14 -7.30 -23.39
CA GLU A 46 12.53 -7.65 -22.03
C GLU A 46 12.24 -6.54 -21.01
N CYS A 47 12.53 -5.28 -21.37
CA CYS A 47 12.15 -4.13 -20.53
C CYS A 47 10.63 -4.03 -20.37
N GLY A 48 9.86 -4.29 -21.44
CA GLY A 48 8.40 -4.35 -21.40
C GLY A 48 7.89 -5.34 -20.37
N ARG A 49 8.41 -6.58 -20.37
CA ARG A 49 8.05 -7.60 -19.37
C ARG A 49 8.32 -7.17 -17.93
N ARG A 50 9.45 -6.50 -17.66
CA ARG A 50 9.73 -5.99 -16.31
C ARG A 50 8.79 -4.86 -15.90
N LEU A 51 8.51 -3.93 -16.82
CA LEU A 51 7.58 -2.83 -16.55
C LEU A 51 6.16 -3.33 -16.29
N GLU A 52 5.70 -4.35 -17.03
CA GLU A 52 4.42 -5.02 -16.77
C GLU A 52 4.41 -5.68 -15.39
N ARG A 53 5.48 -6.39 -15.03
CA ARG A 53 5.65 -6.97 -13.69
C ARG A 53 5.58 -5.91 -12.60
N LEU A 54 6.31 -4.80 -12.76
CA LEU A 54 6.32 -3.69 -11.81
C LEU A 54 4.93 -3.06 -11.67
N ARG A 55 4.22 -2.88 -12.78
CA ARG A 55 2.83 -2.40 -12.76
C ARG A 55 1.91 -3.35 -12.00
N GLY A 56 2.07 -4.65 -12.16
CA GLY A 56 1.33 -5.65 -11.39
C GLY A 56 1.61 -5.57 -9.89
N LEU A 57 2.88 -5.42 -9.49
CA LEU A 57 3.27 -5.22 -8.09
C LEU A 57 2.65 -3.95 -7.50
N ALA A 58 2.70 -2.83 -8.24
CA ALA A 58 2.10 -1.57 -7.83
C ALA A 58 0.57 -1.68 -7.66
N GLY A 59 -0.11 -2.37 -8.57
CA GLY A 59 -1.55 -2.63 -8.48
C GLY A 59 -1.90 -3.42 -7.22
N ALA A 60 -1.22 -4.54 -6.98
CA ALA A 60 -1.45 -5.37 -5.80
C ALA A 60 -1.17 -4.61 -4.49
N ALA A 61 -0.13 -3.77 -4.46
CA ALA A 61 0.15 -2.92 -3.30
C ALA A 61 -0.96 -1.89 -3.05
N ALA A 62 -1.49 -1.27 -4.11
CA ALA A 62 -2.60 -0.31 -3.99
C ALA A 62 -3.87 -0.99 -3.45
N GLU A 63 -4.24 -2.16 -3.98
CA GLU A 63 -5.37 -2.95 -3.48
C GLU A 63 -5.20 -3.32 -2.00
N GLY A 64 -4.00 -3.74 -1.59
CA GLY A 64 -3.70 -4.04 -0.18
C GLY A 64 -3.79 -2.82 0.74
N LEU A 65 -3.37 -1.65 0.27
CA LEU A 65 -3.50 -0.39 1.01
C LEU A 65 -4.97 0.00 1.18
N ASP A 66 -5.77 -0.13 0.14
CA ASP A 66 -7.20 0.20 0.21
C ASP A 66 -7.95 -0.75 1.14
N ALA A 67 -7.69 -2.06 1.07
CA ALA A 67 -8.25 -3.03 2.02
C ALA A 67 -7.84 -2.72 3.47
N SER A 68 -6.58 -2.33 3.69
CA SER A 68 -6.10 -1.93 5.02
C SER A 68 -6.79 -0.67 5.53
N ARG A 69 -7.05 0.31 4.64
CA ARG A 69 -7.79 1.54 4.99
C ARG A 69 -9.23 1.24 5.36
N ASP A 70 -9.89 0.34 4.65
CA ASP A 70 -11.25 -0.08 4.95
C ASP A 70 -11.32 -0.79 6.31
N TRP A 71 -10.38 -1.70 6.57
CA TRP A 71 -10.29 -2.35 7.88
C TRP A 71 -10.07 -1.35 9.03
N LEU A 72 -9.20 -0.34 8.85
CA LEU A 72 -8.98 0.71 9.85
C LEU A 72 -10.23 1.58 10.07
N ARG A 73 -11.02 1.85 9.02
CA ARG A 73 -12.29 2.57 9.13
C ARG A 73 -13.31 1.77 9.93
N GLU A 74 -13.43 0.47 9.66
CA GLU A 74 -14.31 -0.44 10.42
C GLU A 74 -13.91 -0.49 11.89
N LEU A 75 -12.61 -0.67 12.17
CA LEU A 75 -12.09 -0.66 13.53
C LEU A 75 -12.40 0.66 14.26
N SER A 76 -12.22 1.79 13.59
CA SER A 76 -12.52 3.11 14.14
C SER A 76 -14.03 3.30 14.41
N ALA A 77 -14.90 2.75 13.57
CA ALA A 77 -16.34 2.79 13.77
C ALA A 77 -16.78 1.95 14.98
N VAL A 78 -16.19 0.75 15.16
CA VAL A 78 -16.42 -0.10 16.33
C VAL A 78 -15.94 0.59 17.61
N LEU A 79 -14.72 1.13 17.61
CA LEU A 79 -14.16 1.82 18.78
C LEU A 79 -14.86 3.14 19.09
N GLY A 80 -15.26 3.91 18.08
CA GLY A 80 -16.07 5.12 18.24
C GLY A 80 -17.50 4.83 18.71
N GLY A 81 -18.03 3.64 18.40
CA GLY A 81 -19.28 3.12 18.98
C GLY A 81 -19.13 2.61 20.42
N LEU A 82 -17.90 2.38 20.88
CA LEU A 82 -17.56 1.97 22.25
C LEU A 82 -17.32 3.16 23.19
N ASP A 83 -17.52 4.41 22.73
CA ASP A 83 -17.71 5.59 23.59
C ASP A 83 -19.07 5.49 24.32
N VAL A 84 -19.23 4.41 25.09
CA VAL A 84 -20.39 4.19 25.95
C VAL A 84 -20.43 5.29 26.99
N TYR A 85 -19.28 5.75 27.49
CA TYR A 85 -19.18 6.78 28.53
C TYR A 85 -18.39 7.98 28.04
N ASP A 86 -18.87 9.19 28.33
CA ASP A 86 -18.06 10.40 28.20
C ASP A 86 -16.95 10.45 29.28
N ARG A 87 -16.05 11.43 29.19
CA ARG A 87 -14.98 11.65 30.20
C ARG A 87 -15.51 11.97 31.61
N SER A 88 -16.82 12.23 31.77
CA SER A 88 -17.50 12.41 33.06
C SER A 88 -18.19 11.13 33.56
N GLY A 89 -18.03 10.00 32.86
CA GLY A 89 -18.64 8.72 33.20
C GLY A 89 -20.13 8.63 32.85
N ARG A 90 -20.67 9.55 32.03
CA ARG A 90 -22.07 9.52 31.61
C ARG A 90 -22.24 8.73 30.33
N GLN A 91 -23.24 7.85 30.34
CA GLN A 91 -23.54 7.00 29.22
C GLN A 91 -24.10 7.81 28.04
N ARG A 92 -23.42 7.80 26.88
CA ARG A 92 -23.83 8.59 25.69
C ARG A 92 -24.73 7.83 24.72
N VAL A 93 -24.75 6.50 24.80
CA VAL A 93 -25.51 5.62 23.89
C VAL A 93 -26.45 4.76 24.73
N VAL A 94 -27.75 4.73 24.40
CA VAL A 94 -28.70 3.81 25.02
C VAL A 94 -28.29 2.39 24.64
N THR A 95 -27.82 1.62 25.61
CA THR A 95 -27.62 0.19 25.44
C THR A 95 -28.80 -0.53 26.07
N ASP A 96 -29.38 -1.51 25.38
CA ASP A 96 -30.39 -2.43 25.95
C ASP A 96 -29.78 -3.40 26.99
N LEU A 97 -28.62 -3.06 27.57
CA LEU A 97 -28.01 -3.83 28.64
C LEU A 97 -28.83 -3.60 29.90
N PRO A 98 -29.45 -4.65 30.48
CA PRO A 98 -30.23 -4.50 31.70
C PRO A 98 -29.32 -3.95 32.79
N ALA A 99 -29.74 -2.82 33.38
CA ALA A 99 -29.07 -2.22 34.51
C ALA A 99 -28.90 -3.28 35.59
N ARG A 100 -27.67 -3.75 35.78
CA ARG A 100 -27.34 -4.71 36.83
C ARG A 100 -27.61 -4.01 38.14
N ALA A 101 -28.72 -4.39 38.79
CA ALA A 101 -29.06 -3.95 40.13
C ALA A 101 -27.94 -4.35 41.08
N GLU A 102 -27.22 -3.36 41.59
CA GLU A 102 -26.31 -3.54 42.72
C GLU A 102 -27.13 -3.92 43.95
N ARG A 103 -26.96 -5.15 44.42
CA ARG A 103 -27.00 -5.50 45.84
C ARG A 103 -26.03 -6.66 46.03
N PHE A 104 -24.99 -6.45 46.84
CA PHE A 104 -24.53 -7.28 47.97
C PHE A 104 -23.23 -6.68 48.52
#